data_AF-A0A6P0SKN0-F1
#
_entry.id   AF-A0A6P0SKN0-F1
#
_cell.length_a   1.000
_cell.length_b   1.000
_cell.length_c   1.000
_cell.angle_alpha   90.00
_cell.angle_beta   90.00
_cell.angle_gamma   90.00
#
_symmetry.space_group_name_H-M   'P 1'
#
loop_
_entity.id
_entity.type
_entity.pdbx_description
1 polymer ?
#
loop_
_entity_poly.entity_id
_entity_poly.type
_entity_poly.pdbx_seq_one_letter_code
_entity_poly.pdbx_strand_id
1 'polypeptide(L)'
;MKSNLSLPHQNTIKGSQLPTIVTDSLTVLWGDWLKLRVRATQVVASGLISPVIYILAFGLGLGSTLDRTMTPPVGESYLEFILPGMVALSSMTISFAGTTFSICGDRLYTKTFEETLLMPVHPLALHVGKMMAGILRGLMTSASVILVAVLFTGKVWSFLNPLFLLLLVLNCAVFAGLGVIVGLNVKSLEMVGLFNNFLIVPMSFLGGTFFDPGTLPTALKVIVYLLPLSYTSTGLRAAAYLPVSEFPWYAIPILLGFAIALSLFGAHQFANQQD
;
A
#
# COMPACT_ATOMS: atom_id res chain seq x y z
N MET A 1 27.68 1.92 -53.14
CA MET A 1 27.94 2.71 -51.93
C MET A 1 27.10 2.16 -50.79
N LYS A 2 27.68 1.26 -49.98
CA LYS A 2 27.04 0.75 -48.76
C LYS A 2 27.29 1.77 -47.65
N SER A 3 26.23 2.46 -47.23
CA SER A 3 26.25 3.39 -46.10
C SER A 3 26.40 2.58 -44.81
N ASN A 4 27.58 2.66 -44.20
CA ASN A 4 27.83 2.18 -42.84
C ASN A 4 27.15 3.15 -41.86
N LEU A 5 25.93 2.85 -41.43
CA LEU A 5 25.32 3.50 -40.27
C LEU A 5 25.80 2.78 -39.02
N SER A 6 26.98 3.17 -38.52
CA SER A 6 27.44 2.78 -37.19
C SER A 6 26.61 3.53 -36.15
N LEU A 7 25.68 2.84 -35.49
CA LEU A 7 25.02 3.34 -34.29
C LEU A 7 26.09 3.52 -33.20
N PRO A 8 26.26 4.72 -32.61
CA PRO A 8 27.19 4.87 -31.50
C PRO A 8 26.60 4.20 -30.26
N HIS A 9 27.26 3.14 -29.80
CA HIS A 9 27.17 2.67 -28.42
C HIS A 9 27.48 3.85 -27.48
N GLN A 10 26.44 4.42 -26.85
CA GLN A 10 26.63 5.29 -25.68
C GLN A 10 26.24 4.52 -24.43
N ASN A 11 27.17 3.64 -24.04
CA ASN A 11 27.34 3.22 -22.66
C ASN A 11 27.94 4.41 -21.89
N THR A 12 27.11 5.31 -21.38
CA THR A 12 27.53 6.36 -20.43
C THR A 12 26.80 6.18 -19.11
N ILE A 13 27.19 5.14 -18.38
CA ILE A 13 26.96 5.03 -16.93
C ILE A 13 28.00 5.94 -16.25
N LYS A 14 27.59 7.09 -15.69
CA LYS A 14 28.25 7.77 -14.55
C LYS A 14 27.52 9.03 -14.08
N GLY A 15 27.30 9.13 -12.76
CA GLY A 15 27.19 10.39 -12.01
C GLY A 15 25.81 11.03 -11.83
N SER A 16 25.00 11.16 -12.89
CA SER A 16 23.75 11.97 -12.86
C SER A 16 22.46 11.18 -12.73
N GLN A 17 22.52 9.94 -12.22
CA GLN A 17 21.44 8.94 -12.29
C GLN A 17 20.29 9.18 -11.30
N LEU A 18 20.57 9.67 -10.09
CA LEU A 18 19.53 9.92 -9.08
C LEU A 18 18.53 11.02 -9.46
N PRO A 19 18.96 12.22 -9.92
CA PRO A 19 18.01 13.25 -10.30
C PRO A 19 17.20 12.85 -11.54
N THR A 20 17.78 12.09 -12.47
CA THR A 20 17.04 11.55 -13.63
C THR A 20 16.02 10.49 -13.21
N ILE A 21 16.39 9.55 -12.32
CA ILE A 21 15.45 8.57 -11.77
C ILE A 21 14.24 9.26 -11.11
N VAL A 22 14.49 10.31 -10.32
CA VAL A 22 13.42 11.05 -9.66
C VAL A 22 12.53 11.79 -10.67
N THR A 23 13.11 12.49 -11.65
CA THR A 23 12.32 13.19 -12.67
C THR A 23 11.50 12.22 -13.54
N ASP A 24 12.06 11.07 -13.85
CA ASP A 24 11.40 10.06 -14.67
C ASP A 24 10.27 9.40 -13.88
N SER A 25 10.49 9.04 -12.62
CA SER A 25 9.43 8.56 -11.72
C SER A 25 8.30 9.56 -11.57
N LEU A 26 8.61 10.86 -11.44
CA LEU A 26 7.60 11.92 -11.35
C LEU A 26 6.81 12.07 -12.65
N THR A 27 7.45 11.86 -13.80
CA THR A 27 6.79 11.92 -15.11
C THR A 27 5.81 10.76 -15.27
N VAL A 28 6.22 9.54 -14.90
CA VAL A 28 5.35 8.36 -14.88
C VAL A 28 4.18 8.56 -13.92
N LEU A 29 4.46 9.07 -12.72
CA LEU A 29 3.44 9.41 -11.73
C LEU A 29 2.44 10.42 -12.27
N TRP A 30 2.91 11.45 -12.97
CA TRP A 30 2.05 12.49 -13.52
C TRP A 30 1.02 11.93 -14.50
N GLY A 31 1.45 11.02 -15.38
CA GLY A 31 0.57 10.32 -16.31
C GLY A 31 -0.53 9.52 -15.60
N ASP A 32 -0.16 8.76 -14.57
CA ASP A 32 -1.12 7.98 -13.80
C ASP A 32 -2.01 8.83 -12.89
N TRP A 33 -1.51 9.96 -12.39
CA TRP A 33 -2.28 10.92 -11.59
C TRP A 33 -3.40 11.56 -12.41
N LEU A 34 -3.14 11.91 -13.67
CA LEU A 34 -4.15 12.45 -14.58
C LEU A 34 -5.30 11.46 -14.83
N LYS A 35 -5.01 10.16 -14.89
CA LYS A 35 -6.03 9.11 -14.97
C LYS A 35 -6.77 8.96 -13.63
N LEU A 36 -6.02 9.02 -12.52
CA LEU A 36 -6.56 8.84 -11.18
C LEU A 36 -7.51 9.96 -10.77
N ARG A 37 -7.22 11.23 -11.08
CA ARG A 37 -8.06 12.37 -10.68
C ARG A 37 -9.51 12.25 -11.16
N VAL A 38 -9.71 11.68 -12.35
CA VAL A 38 -11.04 11.51 -12.95
C VAL A 38 -11.81 10.38 -12.27
N ARG A 39 -11.10 9.35 -11.78
CA ARG A 39 -11.67 8.18 -11.10
C ARG A 39 -11.59 8.27 -9.58
N ALA A 40 -11.16 9.40 -9.04
CA ALA A 40 -10.90 9.60 -7.62
C ALA A 40 -12.12 9.29 -6.76
N THR A 41 -13.29 9.78 -7.16
CA THR A 41 -14.56 9.54 -6.46
C THR A 41 -14.92 8.06 -6.44
N GLN A 42 -14.70 7.34 -7.55
CA GLN A 42 -14.95 5.90 -7.64
C GLN A 42 -13.98 5.09 -6.76
N VAL A 43 -12.70 5.46 -6.72
CA VAL A 43 -11.68 4.80 -5.89
C VAL A 43 -11.94 5.03 -4.40
N VAL A 44 -12.33 6.26 -4.03
CA VAL A 44 -12.71 6.58 -2.66
C VAL A 44 -13.98 5.82 -2.26
N ALA A 45 -15.02 5.85 -3.10
CA ALA A 45 -16.28 5.18 -2.82
C ALA A 45 -16.10 3.65 -2.68
N SER A 46 -15.39 3.01 -3.61
CA SER A 46 -15.19 1.56 -3.58
C SER A 46 -14.35 1.10 -2.37
N GLY A 47 -13.34 1.88 -2.00
CA GLY A 47 -12.46 1.54 -0.88
C GLY A 47 -13.00 1.90 0.50
N LEU A 48 -14.08 2.68 0.58
CA LEU A 48 -14.69 3.11 1.83
C LEU A 48 -15.83 2.19 2.28
N ILE A 49 -16.48 1.48 1.36
CA ILE A 49 -17.62 0.60 1.66
C ILE A 49 -17.25 -0.47 2.67
N SER A 50 -16.19 -1.26 2.42
CA SER A 50 -15.82 -2.35 3.33
C SER A 50 -15.39 -1.84 4.72
N PRO A 51 -14.51 -0.82 4.84
CA PRO A 51 -14.15 -0.28 6.14
C PRO A 51 -15.33 0.30 6.91
N VAL A 52 -16.27 0.98 6.24
CA VAL A 52 -17.47 1.52 6.91
C VAL A 52 -18.36 0.40 7.41
N ILE A 53 -18.61 -0.65 6.62
CA ILE A 53 -19.38 -1.81 7.06
C ILE A 53 -18.73 -2.43 8.30
N TYR A 54 -17.41 -2.59 8.30
CA TYR A 54 -16.68 -3.15 9.43
C TYR A 54 -16.70 -2.22 10.66
N ILE A 55 -16.57 -0.91 10.49
CA ILE A 55 -16.69 0.05 11.61
C ILE A 55 -18.10 0.02 12.20
N LEU A 56 -19.16 -0.07 11.37
CA LEU A 56 -20.53 -0.17 11.86
C LEU A 56 -20.79 -1.52 12.54
N ALA A 57 -20.39 -2.63 11.92
CA ALA A 57 -20.62 -3.98 12.43
C ALA A 57 -19.82 -4.24 13.73
N PHE A 58 -18.53 -3.96 13.71
CA PHE A 58 -17.64 -4.24 14.83
C PHE A 58 -17.61 -3.10 15.86
N GLY A 59 -17.63 -1.84 15.42
CA GLY A 59 -17.60 -0.68 16.31
C GLY A 59 -18.93 -0.44 17.04
N LEU A 60 -20.05 -0.38 16.32
CA LEU A 60 -21.35 -0.14 16.96
C LEU A 60 -22.02 -1.43 17.44
N GLY A 61 -21.99 -2.47 16.62
CA GLY A 61 -22.63 -3.75 16.96
C GLY A 61 -21.93 -4.48 18.10
N LEU A 62 -20.63 -4.73 17.93
CA LEU A 62 -19.82 -5.48 18.90
C LEU A 62 -19.17 -4.59 19.97
N GLY A 63 -18.87 -3.32 19.69
CA GLY A 63 -18.25 -2.42 20.69
C GLY A 63 -19.10 -2.23 21.94
N SER A 64 -20.43 -2.14 21.80
CA SER A 64 -21.34 -1.99 22.95
C SER A 64 -21.39 -3.21 23.89
N THR A 65 -21.04 -4.41 23.39
CA THR A 65 -20.98 -5.64 24.18
C THR A 65 -19.57 -5.94 24.69
N LEU A 66 -18.55 -5.68 23.88
CA LEU A 66 -17.14 -5.84 24.24
C LEU A 66 -16.67 -4.80 25.25
N ASP A 67 -17.07 -3.53 25.14
CA ASP A 67 -16.71 -2.49 26.12
C ASP A 67 -17.30 -2.79 27.51
N ARG A 68 -18.33 -3.65 27.59
CA ARG A 68 -18.90 -4.15 28.85
C ARG A 68 -18.24 -5.42 29.39
N THR A 69 -17.49 -6.16 28.58
CA THR A 69 -16.96 -7.49 28.93
C THR A 69 -15.44 -7.59 28.90
N MET A 70 -14.74 -6.70 28.19
CA MET A 70 -13.28 -6.66 28.08
C MET A 70 -12.77 -5.22 28.02
N THR A 71 -11.72 -4.94 28.79
CA THR A 71 -10.91 -3.73 28.60
C THR A 71 -9.98 -3.93 27.39
N PRO A 72 -10.04 -3.08 26.36
CA PRO A 72 -9.16 -3.21 25.21
C PRO A 72 -7.69 -3.01 25.61
N PRO A 73 -6.73 -3.67 24.93
CA PRO A 73 -5.30 -3.51 25.22
C PRO A 73 -4.78 -2.08 25.01
N VAL A 74 -5.40 -1.33 24.10
CA VAL A 74 -5.02 0.03 23.71
C VAL A 74 -6.27 0.80 23.27
N GLY A 75 -6.45 2.03 23.78
CA GLY A 75 -7.63 2.87 23.53
C GLY A 75 -8.68 2.77 24.63
N GLU A 76 -9.65 3.69 24.66
CA GLU A 76 -10.70 3.72 25.70
C GLU A 76 -11.90 2.84 25.36
N SER A 77 -12.06 2.49 24.07
CA SER A 77 -13.15 1.65 23.54
C SER A 77 -12.62 0.71 22.46
N TYR A 78 -13.29 -0.42 22.26
CA TYR A 78 -13.05 -1.33 21.15
C TYR A 78 -13.13 -0.63 19.78
N LEU A 79 -13.95 0.41 19.66
CA LEU A 79 -14.04 1.22 18.45
C LEU A 79 -12.69 1.93 18.18
N GLU A 80 -12.07 2.51 19.20
CA GLU A 80 -10.75 3.13 19.09
C GLU A 80 -9.65 2.12 18.75
N PHE A 81 -9.75 0.92 19.28
CA PHE A 81 -8.80 -0.16 18.99
C PHE A 81 -8.79 -0.56 17.50
N ILE A 82 -9.97 -0.65 16.87
CA ILE A 82 -10.10 -1.11 15.48
C ILE A 82 -9.81 -0.01 14.46
N LEU A 83 -10.12 1.25 14.75
CA LEU A 83 -10.03 2.34 13.76
C LEU A 83 -8.66 2.45 13.04
N PRO A 84 -7.50 2.49 13.72
CA PRO A 84 -6.20 2.48 13.06
C PRO A 84 -5.97 1.22 12.19
N GLY A 85 -6.47 0.07 12.65
CA GLY A 85 -6.43 -1.17 11.90
C GLY A 85 -7.25 -1.10 10.60
N MET A 86 -8.41 -0.43 10.63
CA MET A 86 -9.24 -0.21 9.43
C MET A 86 -8.57 0.71 8.42
N VAL A 87 -7.82 1.70 8.89
CA VAL A 87 -7.00 2.57 8.03
C VAL A 87 -5.88 1.76 7.37
N ALA A 88 -5.21 0.87 8.13
CA ALA A 88 -4.19 -0.06 7.58
C ALA A 88 -4.78 -1.01 6.53
N LEU A 89 -5.95 -1.58 6.83
CA LEU A 89 -6.68 -2.51 5.97
C LEU A 89 -7.10 -1.87 4.65
N SER A 90 -7.69 -0.67 4.74
CA SER A 90 -8.18 0.08 3.57
C SER A 90 -7.03 0.52 2.68
N SER A 91 -5.97 1.08 3.27
CA SER A 91 -4.77 1.47 2.52
C SER A 91 -4.12 0.28 1.82
N MET A 92 -3.96 -0.86 2.50
CA MET A 92 -3.46 -2.09 1.90
C MET A 92 -4.30 -2.53 0.70
N THR A 93 -5.61 -2.65 0.89
CA THR A 93 -6.52 -3.22 -0.11
C THR A 93 -6.53 -2.37 -1.37
N ILE A 94 -6.62 -1.05 -1.23
CA ILE A 94 -6.67 -0.14 -2.37
C ILE A 94 -5.30 0.09 -3.00
N SER A 95 -4.22 0.20 -2.22
CA SER A 95 -2.87 0.31 -2.80
C SER A 95 -2.49 -0.93 -3.58
N PHE A 96 -2.81 -2.14 -3.10
CA PHE A 96 -2.56 -3.36 -3.85
C PHE A 96 -3.49 -3.48 -5.06
N ALA A 97 -4.81 -3.57 -4.84
CA ALA A 97 -5.76 -3.86 -5.91
C ALA A 97 -5.76 -2.75 -6.96
N GLY A 98 -5.77 -1.49 -6.53
CA GLY A 98 -5.75 -0.34 -7.43
C GLY A 98 -4.51 -0.33 -8.33
N THR A 99 -3.33 -0.63 -7.79
CA THR A 99 -2.08 -0.69 -8.57
C THR A 99 -2.08 -1.85 -9.54
N THR A 100 -2.44 -3.05 -9.07
CA THR A 100 -2.50 -4.26 -9.90
C THR A 100 -3.49 -4.10 -11.06
N PHE A 101 -4.71 -3.61 -10.79
CA PHE A 101 -5.72 -3.38 -11.83
C PHE A 101 -5.32 -2.30 -12.83
N SER A 102 -4.64 -1.24 -12.39
CA SER A 102 -4.16 -0.19 -13.29
C SER A 102 -3.10 -0.71 -14.25
N ILE A 103 -2.13 -1.49 -13.75
CA ILE A 103 -1.06 -2.04 -14.60
C ILE A 103 -1.61 -3.13 -15.52
N CYS A 104 -2.42 -4.04 -14.99
CA CYS A 104 -3.09 -5.04 -15.80
C CYS A 104 -3.96 -4.36 -16.88
N GLY A 105 -4.64 -3.27 -16.53
CA GLY A 105 -5.47 -2.50 -17.46
C GLY A 105 -4.66 -1.82 -18.57
N ASP A 106 -3.59 -1.12 -18.19
CA ASP A 106 -2.67 -0.46 -19.14
C ASP A 106 -2.03 -1.49 -20.10
N ARG A 107 -1.78 -2.71 -19.62
CA ARG A 107 -1.22 -3.81 -20.42
C ARG A 107 -2.23 -4.48 -21.34
N LEU A 108 -3.40 -4.88 -20.82
CA LEU A 108 -4.38 -5.66 -21.59
C LEU A 108 -5.18 -4.83 -22.59
N TYR A 109 -5.52 -3.58 -22.24
CA TYR A 109 -6.51 -2.81 -22.99
C TYR A 109 -5.91 -1.65 -23.78
N THR A 110 -4.86 -0.99 -23.25
CA THR A 110 -4.37 0.25 -23.85
C THR A 110 -3.06 0.07 -24.62
N LYS A 111 -2.35 -1.06 -24.48
CA LYS A 111 -0.99 -1.30 -25.03
C LYS A 111 0.06 -0.25 -24.66
N THR A 112 -0.29 0.77 -23.88
CA THR A 112 0.61 1.83 -23.37
C THR A 112 1.74 1.26 -22.52
N PHE A 113 1.58 0.05 -21.97
CA PHE A 113 2.64 -0.62 -21.25
C PHE A 113 3.85 -0.95 -22.15
N GLU A 114 3.61 -1.35 -23.39
CA GLU A 114 4.67 -1.61 -24.38
C GLU A 114 5.39 -0.32 -24.78
N GLU A 115 4.66 0.79 -24.94
CA GLU A 115 5.26 2.12 -25.18
C GLU A 115 6.10 2.60 -24.00
N THR A 116 5.67 2.29 -22.77
CA THR A 116 6.41 2.64 -21.54
C THR A 116 7.71 1.85 -21.42
N LEU A 117 7.73 0.58 -21.88
CA LEU A 117 8.92 -0.26 -21.92
C LEU A 117 9.95 0.21 -22.96
N LEU A 118 9.49 0.84 -24.05
CA LEU A 118 10.34 1.40 -25.12
C LEU A 118 10.98 2.75 -24.73
N MET A 119 10.50 3.39 -23.67
CA MET A 119 11.08 4.64 -23.18
C MET A 119 12.46 4.36 -22.55
N PRO A 120 13.51 5.16 -22.84
CA PRO A 120 14.85 4.96 -22.28
C PRO A 120 14.91 5.41 -20.81
N VAL A 121 14.09 4.79 -19.96
CA VAL A 121 13.93 5.10 -18.54
C VAL A 121 14.47 3.95 -17.71
N HIS A 122 15.14 4.28 -16.60
CA HIS A 122 15.69 3.28 -15.69
C HIS A 122 14.56 2.39 -15.10
N PRO A 123 14.70 1.06 -15.05
CA PRO A 123 13.67 0.14 -14.53
C PRO A 123 13.17 0.47 -13.11
N LEU A 124 14.07 0.89 -12.21
CA LEU A 124 13.70 1.41 -10.89
C LEU A 124 12.76 2.62 -10.97
N ALA A 125 12.97 3.54 -11.91
CA ALA A 125 12.16 4.74 -12.03
C ALA A 125 10.73 4.42 -12.47
N LEU A 126 10.57 3.43 -13.36
CA LEU A 126 9.26 2.90 -13.76
C LEU A 126 8.53 2.26 -12.58
N HIS A 127 9.22 1.40 -11.82
CA HIS A 127 8.64 0.76 -10.65
C HIS A 127 8.19 1.79 -9.61
N VAL A 128 9.09 2.70 -9.22
CA VAL A 128 8.80 3.73 -8.23
C VAL A 128 7.69 4.66 -8.70
N GLY A 129 7.65 5.06 -9.97
CA GLY A 129 6.57 5.89 -10.52
C GLY A 129 5.20 5.22 -10.41
N LYS A 130 5.09 3.94 -10.80
CA LYS A 130 3.85 3.14 -10.65
C LYS A 130 3.48 2.90 -9.19
N MET A 131 4.48 2.65 -8.34
CA MET A 131 4.31 2.49 -6.91
C MET A 131 3.78 3.77 -6.25
N MET A 132 4.29 4.95 -6.62
CA MET A 132 3.80 6.24 -6.12
C MET A 132 2.33 6.49 -6.49
N ALA A 133 1.90 6.08 -7.70
CA ALA A 133 0.48 6.16 -8.08
C ALA A 133 -0.39 5.26 -7.19
N GLY A 134 0.12 4.08 -6.82
CA GLY A 134 -0.50 3.17 -5.86
C GLY A 134 -0.55 3.71 -4.43
N ILE A 135 0.51 4.40 -4.00
CA ILE A 135 0.56 5.08 -2.70
C ILE A 135 -0.53 6.12 -2.61
N LEU A 136 -0.67 6.93 -3.66
CA LEU A 136 -1.65 8.01 -3.71
C LEU A 136 -3.10 7.49 -3.65
N ARG A 137 -3.39 6.37 -4.33
CA ARG A 137 -4.69 5.68 -4.25
C ARG A 137 -5.02 5.23 -2.84
N GLY A 138 -4.07 4.55 -2.18
CA GLY A 138 -4.23 4.10 -0.79
C GLY A 138 -4.40 5.27 0.18
N LEU A 139 -3.63 6.35 -0.02
CA LEU A 139 -3.75 7.57 0.78
C LEU A 139 -5.12 8.23 0.63
N MET A 140 -5.66 8.33 -0.59
CA MET A 140 -7.00 8.91 -0.82
C MET A 140 -8.09 8.12 -0.08
N THR A 141 -8.08 6.80 -0.17
CA THR A 141 -9.08 5.98 0.52
C THR A 141 -8.87 5.99 2.02
N SER A 142 -7.64 5.83 2.50
CA SER A 142 -7.33 5.87 3.93
C SER A 142 -7.66 7.21 4.58
N ALA A 143 -7.43 8.34 3.90
CA ALA A 143 -7.87 9.66 4.34
C ALA A 143 -9.39 9.73 4.51
N SER A 144 -10.14 9.08 3.62
CA SER A 144 -11.60 9.00 3.71
C SER A 144 -12.05 8.14 4.89
N VAL A 145 -11.33 7.04 5.18
CA VAL A 145 -11.58 6.21 6.37
C VAL A 145 -11.21 6.96 7.66
N ILE A 146 -10.11 7.73 7.66
CA ILE A 146 -9.72 8.60 8.78
C ILE A 146 -10.80 9.66 9.03
N LEU A 147 -11.36 10.25 7.97
CA LEU A 147 -12.47 11.20 8.12
C LEU A 147 -13.66 10.56 8.84
N VAL A 148 -14.05 9.35 8.45
CA VAL A 148 -15.10 8.58 9.15
C VAL A 148 -14.69 8.31 10.60
N ALA A 149 -13.46 7.84 10.84
CA ALA A 149 -12.92 7.57 12.17
C ALA A 149 -13.02 8.79 13.10
N VAL A 150 -12.66 9.97 12.58
CA VAL A 150 -12.72 11.25 13.27
C VAL A 150 -14.17 11.68 13.54
N LEU A 151 -15.09 11.46 12.61
CA LEU A 151 -16.52 11.75 12.83
C LEU A 151 -17.12 10.90 13.96
N PHE A 152 -16.68 9.65 14.10
CA PHE A 152 -17.17 8.76 15.17
C PHE A 152 -16.50 9.00 16.52
N THR A 153 -15.22 9.37 16.56
CA THR A 153 -14.46 9.52 17.83
C THR A 153 -14.26 10.96 18.29
N GLY A 154 -14.34 11.94 17.39
CA GLY A 154 -13.96 13.33 17.64
C GLY A 154 -12.45 13.57 17.85
N LYS A 155 -11.61 12.52 17.84
CA LYS A 155 -10.19 12.58 18.19
C LYS A 155 -9.29 12.86 16.97
N VAL A 156 -9.37 14.07 16.41
CA VAL A 156 -8.58 14.49 15.21
C VAL A 156 -7.07 14.30 15.41
N TRP A 157 -6.55 14.69 16.57
CA TRP A 157 -5.11 14.77 16.84
C TRP A 157 -4.42 13.39 16.92
N SER A 158 -5.16 12.32 17.25
CA SER A 158 -4.63 10.95 17.23
C SER A 158 -4.26 10.49 15.82
N PHE A 159 -5.03 10.87 14.81
CA PHE A 159 -4.86 10.35 13.45
C PHE A 159 -3.96 11.22 12.55
N LEU A 160 -3.69 12.46 12.93
CA LEU A 160 -2.87 13.40 12.16
C LEU A 160 -1.40 13.47 12.62
N ASN A 161 -0.96 12.53 13.46
CA ASN A 161 0.43 12.48 13.93
C ASN A 161 1.40 12.20 12.76
N PRO A 162 2.56 12.90 12.67
CA PRO A 162 3.59 12.61 11.67
C PRO A 162 4.02 11.14 11.60
N LEU A 163 4.12 10.44 12.74
CA LEU A 163 4.41 9.01 12.76
C LEU A 163 3.30 8.16 12.14
N PHE A 164 2.04 8.54 12.38
CA PHE A 164 0.89 7.85 11.81
C PHE A 164 0.92 7.96 10.28
N LEU A 165 1.13 9.17 9.76
CA LEU A 165 1.24 9.40 8.32
C LEU A 165 2.45 8.68 7.70
N LEU A 166 3.60 8.66 8.38
CA LEU A 166 4.78 7.94 7.92
C LEU A 166 4.50 6.44 7.77
N LEU A 167 3.96 5.80 8.80
CA LEU A 167 3.60 4.38 8.76
C LEU A 167 2.56 4.08 7.69
N LEU A 168 1.58 4.97 7.52
CA LEU A 168 0.56 4.85 6.49
C LEU A 168 1.16 4.89 5.08
N VAL A 169 2.07 5.84 4.83
CA VAL A 169 2.80 5.93 3.55
C VAL A 169 3.66 4.69 3.32
N LEU A 170 4.37 4.20 4.36
CA LEU A 170 5.15 2.96 4.26
C LEU A 170 4.28 1.75 3.96
N ASN A 171 3.10 1.65 4.59
CA ASN A 171 2.15 0.58 4.32
C ASN A 171 1.66 0.60 2.87
N CYS A 172 1.23 1.78 2.42
CA CYS A 172 0.86 2.04 1.04
C CYS A 172 2.00 1.67 0.08
N ALA A 173 3.25 1.99 0.45
CA ALA A 173 4.43 1.72 -0.35
C ALA A 173 4.68 0.21 -0.50
N VAL A 174 4.65 -0.55 0.59
CA VAL A 174 4.79 -2.02 0.57
C VAL A 174 3.73 -2.65 -0.34
N PHE A 175 2.45 -2.28 -0.16
CA PHE A 175 1.37 -2.92 -0.91
C PHE A 175 1.23 -2.43 -2.35
N ALA A 176 1.58 -1.18 -2.62
CA ALA A 176 1.69 -0.68 -3.99
C ALA A 176 2.83 -1.39 -4.73
N GLY A 177 4.02 -1.53 -4.12
CA GLY A 177 5.15 -2.24 -4.72
C GLY A 177 4.82 -3.71 -5.03
N LEU A 178 4.15 -4.40 -4.10
CA LEU A 178 3.62 -5.74 -4.31
C LEU A 178 2.59 -5.77 -5.46
N GLY A 179 1.70 -4.78 -5.53
CA GLY A 179 0.73 -4.64 -6.61
C GLY A 179 1.37 -4.37 -7.97
N VAL A 180 2.51 -3.66 -8.02
CA VAL A 180 3.30 -3.50 -9.24
C VAL A 180 3.82 -4.86 -9.70
N ILE A 181 4.49 -5.61 -8.84
CA ILE A 181 5.06 -6.92 -9.17
C ILE A 181 3.97 -7.89 -9.65
N VAL A 182 2.84 -7.96 -8.95
CA VAL A 182 1.72 -8.82 -9.37
C VAL A 182 1.15 -8.34 -10.69
N GLY A 183 0.92 -7.03 -10.85
CA GLY A 183 0.41 -6.42 -12.08
C GLY A 183 1.27 -6.73 -13.32
N LEU A 184 2.58 -6.88 -13.14
CA LEU A 184 3.53 -7.24 -14.20
C LEU A 184 3.54 -8.74 -14.56
N ASN A 185 3.10 -9.61 -13.65
CA ASN A 185 3.06 -11.06 -13.86
C ASN A 185 1.72 -11.55 -14.41
N VAL A 186 0.63 -10.86 -14.08
CA VAL A 186 -0.72 -11.29 -14.45
C VAL A 186 -0.99 -11.09 -15.95
N LYS A 187 -1.64 -12.10 -16.55
CA LYS A 187 -2.07 -12.10 -17.96
C LYS A 187 -3.58 -11.92 -18.13
N SER A 188 -4.35 -11.94 -17.04
CA SER A 188 -5.80 -11.79 -17.04
C SER A 188 -6.29 -11.18 -15.72
N LEU A 189 -7.49 -10.60 -15.73
CA LEU A 189 -8.13 -10.07 -14.54
C LEU A 189 -8.51 -11.16 -13.53
N GLU A 190 -8.77 -12.39 -14.00
CA GLU A 190 -9.03 -13.55 -13.13
C GLU A 190 -7.82 -13.88 -12.25
N MET A 191 -6.61 -13.82 -12.82
CA MET A 191 -5.38 -14.03 -12.06
C MET A 191 -5.17 -12.96 -10.98
N VAL A 192 -5.55 -11.71 -11.25
CA VAL A 192 -5.56 -10.64 -10.24
C VAL A 192 -6.49 -10.99 -9.08
N GLY A 193 -7.68 -11.49 -9.40
CA GLY A 193 -8.64 -11.98 -8.41
C GLY A 193 -8.08 -13.11 -7.55
N LEU A 194 -7.33 -14.06 -8.14
CA LEU A 194 -6.66 -15.13 -7.39
C LEU A 194 -5.65 -14.57 -6.39
N PHE A 195 -4.74 -13.68 -6.81
CA PHE A 195 -3.77 -13.08 -5.88
C PHE A 195 -4.45 -12.31 -4.75
N ASN A 196 -5.53 -11.58 -5.05
CA ASN A 196 -6.29 -10.87 -4.02
C ASN A 196 -6.89 -11.85 -2.98
N ASN A 197 -7.52 -12.93 -3.45
CA ASN A 197 -8.19 -13.88 -2.55
C ASN A 197 -7.23 -14.79 -1.77
N PHE A 198 -6.07 -15.14 -2.33
CA PHE A 198 -5.10 -16.02 -1.67
C PHE A 198 -4.08 -15.29 -0.80
N LEU A 199 -3.77 -14.02 -1.09
CA LEU A 199 -2.76 -13.26 -0.38
C LEU A 199 -3.35 -12.14 0.47
N ILE A 200 -4.15 -11.26 -0.15
CA ILE A 200 -4.64 -10.05 0.52
C ILE A 200 -5.72 -10.38 1.52
N VAL A 201 -6.74 -11.14 1.14
CA VAL A 201 -7.87 -11.46 2.02
C VAL A 201 -7.41 -12.19 3.30
N PRO A 202 -6.59 -13.27 3.26
CA PRO A 202 -6.14 -13.93 4.47
C PRO A 202 -5.29 -13.03 5.36
N MET A 203 -4.38 -12.25 4.75
CA MET A 203 -3.55 -11.29 5.46
C MET A 203 -4.39 -10.16 6.11
N SER A 204 -5.50 -9.78 5.48
CA SER A 204 -6.41 -8.74 5.97
C SER A 204 -7.04 -9.11 7.33
N PHE A 205 -7.34 -10.39 7.52
CA PHE A 205 -7.88 -10.93 8.78
C PHE A 205 -6.77 -11.29 9.78
N LEU A 206 -5.65 -11.84 9.32
CA LEU A 206 -4.55 -12.27 10.18
C LEU A 206 -3.64 -11.13 10.63
N GLY A 207 -3.62 -9.99 9.93
CA GLY A 207 -2.68 -8.89 10.15
C GLY A 207 -2.95 -8.01 11.37
N GLY A 208 -3.57 -8.54 12.43
CA GLY A 208 -3.75 -7.83 13.71
C GLY A 208 -4.60 -6.56 13.62
N THR A 209 -5.49 -6.48 12.63
CA THR A 209 -6.39 -5.35 12.40
C THR A 209 -7.55 -5.34 13.39
N PHE A 210 -8.17 -6.51 13.62
CA PHE A 210 -9.32 -6.70 14.50
C PHE A 210 -8.96 -7.17 15.91
N PHE A 211 -7.77 -7.72 16.11
CA PHE A 211 -7.31 -8.27 17.37
C PHE A 211 -5.86 -7.90 17.64
N ASP A 212 -5.42 -8.10 18.88
CA ASP A 212 -4.02 -7.91 19.25
C ASP A 212 -3.18 -9.16 18.88
N PRO A 213 -2.12 -9.03 18.06
CA PRO A 213 -1.20 -10.12 17.77
C PRO A 213 -0.59 -10.79 19.01
N GLY A 214 -0.53 -10.07 20.15
CA GLY A 214 0.02 -10.56 21.40
C GLY A 214 -0.73 -11.75 22.01
N THR A 215 -2.05 -11.84 21.78
CA THR A 215 -2.96 -12.79 22.45
C THR A 215 -3.09 -14.14 21.74
N LEU A 216 -2.47 -14.30 20.55
CA LEU A 216 -2.58 -15.54 19.78
C LEU A 216 -1.66 -16.66 20.28
N PRO A 217 -2.05 -17.94 20.08
CA PRO A 217 -1.18 -19.08 20.28
C PRO A 217 0.11 -18.97 19.48
N THR A 218 1.21 -19.50 20.01
CA THR A 218 2.57 -19.37 19.47
C THR A 218 2.68 -19.70 17.98
N ALA A 219 1.98 -20.74 17.50
CA ALA A 219 1.99 -21.12 16.09
C ALA A 219 1.41 -20.04 15.16
N LEU A 220 0.28 -19.43 15.54
CA LEU A 220 -0.32 -18.35 14.75
C LEU A 220 0.49 -17.07 14.87
N LYS A 221 1.09 -16.83 16.03
CA LYS A 221 1.94 -15.66 16.30
C LYS A 221 3.08 -15.54 15.30
N VAL A 222 3.76 -16.65 14.97
CA VAL A 222 4.83 -16.66 13.94
C VAL A 222 4.31 -16.22 12.58
N ILE A 223 3.15 -16.72 12.15
CA ILE A 223 2.54 -16.36 10.86
C ILE A 223 2.17 -14.88 10.84
N VAL A 224 1.54 -14.37 11.90
CA VAL A 224 1.10 -12.98 12.00
C VAL A 224 2.30 -12.02 11.96
N TYR A 225 3.41 -12.34 12.64
CA TYR A 225 4.61 -11.50 12.61
C TYR A 225 5.40 -11.58 11.29
N LEU A 226 5.10 -12.52 10.39
CA LEU A 226 5.67 -12.49 9.04
C LEU A 226 4.94 -11.49 8.13
N LEU A 227 3.72 -11.09 8.48
CA LEU A 227 2.89 -10.23 7.64
C LEU A 227 3.23 -8.75 7.85
N PRO A 228 3.50 -7.98 6.77
CA PRO A 228 3.78 -6.54 6.89
C PRO A 228 2.60 -5.77 7.49
N LEU A 229 1.36 -6.22 7.23
CA LEU A 229 0.16 -5.58 7.75
C LEU A 229 0.12 -5.53 9.29
N SER A 230 0.65 -6.56 9.96
CA SER A 230 0.69 -6.64 11.42
C SER A 230 1.52 -5.51 12.02
N TYR A 231 2.68 -5.23 11.44
CA TYR A 231 3.55 -4.13 11.87
C TYR A 231 2.88 -2.77 11.66
N THR A 232 2.19 -2.59 10.53
CA THR A 232 1.41 -1.36 10.27
C THR A 232 0.27 -1.21 11.28
N SER A 233 -0.52 -2.25 11.51
CA SER A 233 -1.68 -2.18 12.42
C SER A 233 -1.24 -1.84 13.85
N THR A 234 -0.24 -2.56 14.38
CA THR A 234 0.32 -2.28 15.71
C THR A 234 0.96 -0.89 15.77
N GLY A 235 1.70 -0.49 14.74
CA GLY A 235 2.35 0.82 14.68
C GLY A 235 1.36 1.98 14.59
N LEU A 236 0.32 1.89 13.76
CA LEU A 236 -0.71 2.93 13.63
C LEU A 236 -1.52 3.05 14.92
N ARG A 237 -1.82 1.93 15.58
CA ARG A 237 -2.51 1.94 16.89
C ARG A 237 -1.66 2.60 17.97
N ALA A 238 -0.37 2.28 18.03
CA ALA A 238 0.56 2.92 18.96
C ALA A 238 0.74 4.42 18.66
N ALA A 239 0.86 4.81 17.38
CA ALA A 239 0.96 6.21 16.98
C ALA A 239 -0.28 7.03 17.31
N ALA A 240 -1.47 6.40 17.31
CA ALA A 240 -2.73 7.06 17.58
C ALA A 240 -3.02 7.25 19.08
N TYR A 241 -2.66 6.27 19.92
CA TYR A 241 -3.13 6.23 21.31
C TYR A 241 -2.04 6.08 22.38
N LEU A 242 -0.82 5.67 22.03
CA LEU A 242 0.26 5.49 23.00
C LEU A 242 1.22 6.69 23.03
N PRO A 243 1.88 6.95 24.18
CA PRO A 243 2.98 7.88 24.24
C PRO A 243 4.16 7.40 23.39
N VAL A 244 4.98 8.35 22.91
CA VAL A 244 6.14 8.08 22.04
C VAL A 244 7.16 7.13 22.69
N SER A 245 7.20 7.06 24.03
CA SER A 245 8.05 6.14 24.78
C SER A 245 7.75 4.67 24.55
N GLU A 246 6.50 4.32 24.26
CA GLU A 246 6.03 2.94 24.07
C GLU A 246 5.81 2.60 22.59
N PHE A 247 6.22 3.50 21.69
CA PHE A 247 6.06 3.30 20.26
C PHE A 247 6.94 2.14 19.74
N PRO A 248 6.42 1.23 18.91
CA PRO A 248 7.17 0.12 18.32
C PRO A 248 8.10 0.60 17.21
N TRP A 249 9.27 1.11 17.58
CA TRP A 249 10.29 1.64 16.65
C TRP A 249 10.76 0.61 15.62
N TYR A 250 10.62 -0.69 15.89
CA TYR A 250 10.94 -1.77 14.94
C TYR A 250 10.01 -1.80 13.72
N ALA A 251 8.80 -1.25 13.79
CA ALA A 251 7.85 -1.29 12.68
C ALA A 251 8.35 -0.51 11.44
N ILE A 252 8.99 0.65 11.67
CA ILE A 252 9.50 1.52 10.61
C ILE A 252 10.58 0.84 9.75
N PRO A 253 11.71 0.35 10.31
CA PRO A 253 12.76 -0.27 9.51
C PRO A 253 12.30 -1.58 8.85
N ILE A 254 11.38 -2.32 9.47
CA ILE A 254 10.81 -3.54 8.86
C ILE A 254 10.00 -3.17 7.62
N LEU A 255 9.04 -2.24 7.73
CA LEU A 255 8.22 -1.80 6.60
C LEU A 255 9.07 -1.15 5.50
N LEU A 256 10.07 -0.36 5.88
CA LEU A 256 11.02 0.23 4.94
C LEU A 256 11.83 -0.85 4.21
N GLY A 257 12.30 -1.87 4.94
CA GLY A 257 12.99 -3.03 4.37
C GLY A 257 12.13 -3.77 3.35
N PHE A 258 10.85 -4.02 3.66
CA PHE A 258 9.89 -4.59 2.72
C PHE A 258 9.70 -3.70 1.49
N ALA A 259 9.51 -2.39 1.66
CA ALA A 259 9.31 -1.47 0.56
C ALA A 259 10.54 -1.41 -0.39
N ILE A 260 11.75 -1.40 0.18
CA ILE A 260 13.00 -1.42 -0.60
C ILE A 260 13.16 -2.76 -1.31
N ALA A 261 12.96 -3.88 -0.61
CA ALA A 261 13.08 -5.22 -1.19
C ALA A 261 12.12 -5.42 -2.37
N LEU A 262 10.86 -5.01 -2.23
CA LEU A 262 9.88 -5.05 -3.31
C LEU A 262 10.24 -4.12 -4.46
N SER A 263 10.78 -2.93 -4.16
CA SER A 263 11.24 -2.00 -5.20
C SER A 263 12.40 -2.55 -6.03
N LEU A 264 13.38 -3.18 -5.37
CA LEU A 264 14.51 -3.82 -6.04
C LEU A 264 14.06 -5.02 -6.88
N PHE A 265 13.20 -5.88 -6.31
CA PHE A 265 12.67 -7.03 -7.02
C PHE A 265 11.81 -6.62 -8.24
N GLY A 266 10.94 -5.62 -8.07
CA GLY A 266 10.13 -5.10 -9.14
C GLY A 266 10.96 -4.45 -10.25
N ALA A 267 12.04 -3.75 -9.91
CA ALA A 267 12.96 -3.21 -10.91
C ALA A 267 13.72 -4.29 -11.67
N HIS A 268 14.15 -5.36 -10.99
CA HIS A 268 14.75 -6.52 -11.66
C HIS A 268 13.77 -7.16 -12.65
N GLN A 269 12.49 -7.25 -12.27
CA GLN A 269 11.44 -7.76 -13.15
C GLN A 269 11.22 -6.87 -14.39
N PHE A 270 11.23 -5.55 -14.23
CA PHE A 270 11.15 -4.61 -15.36
C PHE A 270 12.35 -4.74 -16.31
N ALA A 271 13.57 -4.90 -15.77
CA ALA A 271 14.76 -5.10 -16.57
C ALA A 271 14.66 -6.36 -17.45
N ASN A 272 14.23 -7.49 -16.88
CA ASN A 272 14.06 -8.74 -17.63
C ASN A 272 12.91 -8.73 -18.66
N GLN A 273 12.02 -7.72 -18.65
CA GLN A 273 10.97 -7.57 -19.68
C GLN A 273 11.35 -6.60 -20.81
N GLN A 274 12.49 -5.90 -20.70
CA GLN A 274 13.02 -5.06 -21.77
C GLN A 274 13.90 -5.83 -22.77
N ASP A 275 14.36 -7.03 -22.39
CA ASP A 275 15.11 -7.98 -23.24
C ASP A 275 14.18 -8.90 -24.04
#